data_AF-D5VR91-F1
#
_entry.id   AF-D5VR91-F1
#
_cell.length_a   1.000
_cell.length_b   1.000
_cell.length_c   1.000
_cell.angle_alpha   90.00
_cell.angle_beta   90.00
_cell.angle_gamma   90.00
#
_symmetry.space_group_name_H-M   'P 1'
#
loop_
_entity.id
_entity.type
_entity.pdbx_description
1 polymer ?
#
loop_
_entity_poly.entity_id
_entity_poly.type
_entity_poly.pdbx_seq_one_letter_code
_entity_poly.pdbx_strand_id
1 'polypeptide(L)'
;MVVNIEGENLKELMSFKEKGQKIYPISVIKVNDKFILAIYKGKKSPADILIKYRQKLKNGKWSNIRTPKHIHWTVDILIKMFQEKELTRQFLDELMKIWESVHPLTEEERDKLNLEELLNYDKETLERFKKLSEYGEYNVKFLLLLAKLLMLQEKTNYPEGELFQKLLRKLKEGEDLFSILQTATLKKIK
;
A
#
# COMPACT_ATOMS: atom_id res chain seq x y z
N MET A 1 24.51 26.31 1.12
CA MET A 1 24.76 24.84 1.09
C MET A 1 23.42 24.16 1.32
N VAL A 2 22.80 23.65 0.26
CA VAL A 2 21.55 22.89 0.37
C VAL A 2 21.95 21.46 0.70
N VAL A 3 21.82 21.09 1.97
CA VAL A 3 22.01 19.70 2.38
C VAL A 3 20.80 18.92 1.86
N ASN A 4 21.03 17.93 1.00
CA ASN A 4 20.02 16.96 0.61
C ASN A 4 19.69 16.10 1.85
N ILE A 5 18.59 16.40 2.54
CA ILE A 5 18.18 15.74 3.82
C ILE A 5 17.06 14.70 3.59
N GLU A 6 16.86 14.17 2.39
CA GLU A 6 15.63 13.41 2.12
C GLU A 6 15.75 11.88 2.30
N GLY A 7 16.90 11.23 2.06
CA GLY A 7 17.00 9.76 2.12
C GLY A 7 17.32 9.19 3.52
N GLU A 8 18.45 9.61 4.11
CA GLU A 8 18.96 9.04 5.37
C GLU A 8 18.08 9.39 6.58
N ASN A 9 17.48 10.59 6.57
CA ASN A 9 16.54 11.00 7.62
C ASN A 9 15.24 10.16 7.59
N LEU A 10 14.77 9.77 6.41
CA LEU A 10 13.56 8.95 6.29
C LEU A 10 13.77 7.52 6.81
N LYS A 11 14.93 6.89 6.52
CA LYS A 11 15.23 5.55 7.05
C LYS A 11 15.27 5.54 8.57
N GLU A 12 15.86 6.57 9.16
CA GLU A 12 15.92 6.74 10.62
C GLU A 12 14.53 7.02 11.21
N LEU A 13 13.74 7.93 10.61
CA LEU A 13 12.37 8.25 11.01
C LEU A 13 11.42 7.04 10.94
N MET A 14 11.69 6.13 10.00
CA MET A 14 10.96 4.88 9.82
C MET A 14 11.60 3.70 10.56
N SER A 15 12.69 3.87 11.29
CA SER A 15 13.22 2.81 12.13
C SER A 15 12.36 2.60 13.40
N PHE A 16 12.35 1.38 13.93
CA PHE A 16 11.69 1.09 15.22
C PHE A 16 12.46 0.01 16.00
N LYS A 17 12.23 -0.06 17.32
CA LYS A 17 12.81 -1.11 18.15
C LYS A 17 11.86 -2.32 18.22
N GLU A 18 12.41 -3.52 18.02
CA GLU A 18 11.72 -4.78 18.24
C GLU A 18 12.69 -5.71 18.98
N LYS A 19 12.28 -6.27 20.13
CA LYS A 19 13.12 -7.14 20.98
C LYS A 19 14.51 -6.56 21.30
N GLY A 20 14.58 -5.25 21.56
CA GLY A 20 15.83 -4.56 21.87
C GLY A 20 16.70 -4.20 20.66
N GLN A 21 16.41 -4.73 19.47
CA GLN A 21 17.14 -4.42 18.24
C GLN A 21 16.44 -3.32 17.45
N LYS A 22 17.24 -2.46 16.81
CA LYS A 22 16.72 -1.42 15.93
C LYS A 22 16.56 -1.99 14.53
N ILE A 23 15.33 -1.93 14.02
CA ILE A 23 14.95 -2.44 12.72
C ILE A 23 14.89 -1.28 11.73
N TYR A 24 15.64 -1.41 10.64
CA TYR A 24 15.70 -0.43 9.55
C TYR A 24 14.94 -0.93 8.33
N PRO A 25 14.31 -0.02 7.56
CA PRO A 25 13.65 -0.39 6.33
C PRO A 25 14.64 -0.76 5.23
N ILE A 26 14.25 -1.70 4.39
CA ILE A 26 14.93 -2.04 3.14
C ILE A 26 14.85 -0.83 2.21
N SER A 27 13.63 -0.35 1.98
CA SER A 27 13.34 0.85 1.20
C SER A 27 12.29 1.71 1.90
N VAL A 28 12.42 3.02 1.73
CA VAL A 28 11.52 4.04 2.26
C VAL A 28 11.29 5.10 1.20
N ILE A 29 10.07 5.62 1.13
CA ILE A 29 9.72 6.71 0.23
C ILE A 29 8.74 7.68 0.91
N LYS A 30 8.93 8.97 0.65
CA LYS A 30 7.91 9.99 0.92
C LYS A 30 7.00 10.08 -0.30
N VAL A 31 5.78 9.54 -0.19
CA VAL A 31 4.82 9.47 -1.31
C VAL A 31 4.31 10.87 -1.69
N ASN A 32 4.16 11.73 -0.68
CA ASN A 32 3.79 13.14 -0.76
C ASN A 32 4.04 13.80 0.62
N ASP A 33 3.59 15.04 0.83
CA ASP A 33 3.71 15.72 2.12
C ASP A 33 2.86 15.13 3.26
N LYS A 34 2.01 14.14 2.98
CA LYS A 34 1.11 13.49 3.93
C LYS A 34 1.54 12.08 4.32
N PHE A 35 2.28 11.34 3.49
CA PHE A 35 2.57 9.93 3.74
C PHE A 35 4.03 9.57 3.50
N ILE A 36 4.58 8.78 4.42
CA ILE A 36 5.85 8.06 4.26
C ILE A 36 5.52 6.58 4.32
N LEU A 37 6.05 5.80 3.38
CA LEU A 37 5.87 4.36 3.32
C LEU A 37 7.24 3.69 3.36
N ALA A 38 7.34 2.58 4.09
CA ALA A 38 8.55 1.80 4.18
C ALA A 38 8.26 0.30 4.16
N ILE A 39 9.22 -0.48 3.66
CA ILE A 39 9.21 -1.94 3.65
C ILE A 39 10.38 -2.49 4.46
N TYR A 40 10.18 -3.62 5.12
CA TYR A 40 11.16 -4.30 5.96
C TYR A 40 11.12 -5.80 5.65
N LYS A 41 12.13 -6.53 6.13
CA LYS A 41 12.09 -8.00 6.12
C LYS A 41 10.90 -8.47 6.96
N GLY A 42 10.00 -9.24 6.34
CA GLY A 42 8.89 -9.89 7.00
C GLY A 42 9.31 -11.16 7.75
N LYS A 43 8.34 -11.90 8.26
CA LYS A 43 8.56 -13.12 9.09
C LYS A 43 7.76 -14.33 8.62
N LYS A 44 6.91 -14.18 7.61
CA LYS A 44 6.06 -15.27 7.11
C LYS A 44 6.81 -16.25 6.22
N SER A 45 7.77 -15.75 5.44
CA SER A 45 8.60 -16.52 4.51
C SER A 45 9.94 -15.78 4.31
N PRO A 46 10.97 -16.40 3.69
CA PRO A 46 12.26 -15.74 3.42
C PRO A 46 12.12 -14.46 2.59
N ALA A 47 11.20 -14.45 1.63
CA ALA A 47 10.90 -13.32 0.75
C ALA A 47 9.76 -12.42 1.26
N ASP A 48 9.28 -12.61 2.50
CA ASP A 48 8.21 -11.78 3.06
C ASP A 48 8.65 -10.31 3.21
N ILE A 49 7.68 -9.43 3.00
CA ILE A 49 7.80 -7.99 3.25
C ILE A 49 6.85 -7.58 4.37
N LEU A 50 7.35 -6.76 5.29
CA LEU A 50 6.53 -6.04 6.25
C LEU A 50 6.33 -4.62 5.74
N ILE A 51 5.08 -4.21 5.53
CA ILE A 51 4.75 -2.86 5.09
C ILE A 51 4.45 -1.99 6.32
N LYS A 52 5.04 -0.80 6.39
CA LYS A 52 4.68 0.22 7.37
C LYS A 52 4.52 1.59 6.72
N TYR A 53 3.77 2.46 7.39
CA TYR A 53 3.65 3.85 6.97
C TYR A 53 3.54 4.81 8.16
N ARG A 54 3.83 6.08 7.89
CA ARG A 54 3.46 7.23 8.73
C ARG A 54 2.58 8.16 7.93
N GLN A 55 1.71 8.86 8.64
CA GLN A 55 0.82 9.88 8.08
C GLN A 55 1.03 11.19 8.83
N LYS A 56 1.05 12.31 8.11
CA LYS A 56 1.12 13.63 8.71
C LYS A 56 -0.24 13.98 9.33
N LEU A 57 -0.23 14.26 10.62
CA LEU A 57 -1.41 14.63 11.39
C LEU A 57 -1.76 16.10 11.18
N LYS A 58 -2.98 16.50 11.56
CA LYS A 58 -3.46 17.89 11.46
C LYS A 58 -2.56 18.91 12.18
N ASN A 59 -1.87 18.48 13.23
CA ASN A 59 -0.90 19.30 13.98
C ASN A 59 0.49 19.37 13.33
N GLY A 60 0.65 18.86 12.10
CA GLY A 60 1.91 18.85 11.36
C GLY A 60 2.90 17.76 11.76
N LYS A 61 2.67 17.04 12.86
CA LYS A 61 3.54 15.94 13.32
C LYS A 61 3.27 14.65 12.55
N TRP A 62 4.27 13.79 12.43
CA TRP A 62 4.07 12.44 11.91
C TRP A 62 3.38 11.54 12.94
N SER A 63 2.45 10.71 12.49
CA SER A 63 1.87 9.64 13.29
C SER A 63 2.94 8.65 13.73
N ASN A 64 2.64 7.83 14.75
CA ASN A 64 3.39 6.60 15.00
C ASN A 64 3.44 5.72 13.74
N ILE A 65 4.45 4.85 13.67
CA ILE A 65 4.58 3.87 12.59
C ILE A 65 3.40 2.89 12.67
N ARG A 66 2.66 2.75 11.57
CA ARG A 66 1.47 1.90 11.46
C ARG A 66 1.69 0.79 10.45
N THR A 67 0.99 -0.32 10.61
CA THR A 67 0.85 -1.35 9.58
C THR A 67 -0.46 -1.10 8.84
N PRO A 68 -0.46 -1.06 7.49
CA PRO A 68 -1.70 -0.93 6.74
C PRO A 68 -2.59 -2.16 6.97
N LYS A 69 -3.90 -1.95 6.98
CA LYS A 69 -4.90 -3.02 7.02
C LYS A 69 -5.79 -2.89 5.80
N HIS A 70 -6.18 -4.02 5.21
CA HIS A 70 -7.09 -4.04 4.06
C HIS A 70 -8.34 -3.20 4.32
N ILE A 71 -8.96 -3.30 5.50
CA ILE A 71 -10.13 -2.50 5.88
C ILE A 71 -9.96 -0.98 5.69
N HIS A 72 -8.80 -0.39 6.02
CA HIS A 72 -8.60 1.06 5.84
C HIS A 72 -8.53 1.43 4.36
N TRP A 73 -7.87 0.60 3.56
CA TRP A 73 -7.82 0.76 2.11
C TRP A 73 -9.21 0.60 1.49
N THR A 74 -9.97 -0.43 1.91
CA THR A 74 -11.33 -0.70 1.45
C THR A 74 -12.29 0.44 1.74
N VAL A 75 -12.27 0.98 2.96
CA VAL A 75 -13.13 2.11 3.35
C VAL A 75 -12.83 3.33 2.47
N ASP A 76 -11.57 3.58 2.17
CA ASP A 76 -11.17 4.70 1.33
C ASP A 76 -11.68 4.56 -0.12
N ILE A 77 -11.60 3.34 -0.68
CA ILE A 77 -12.18 3.03 -1.99
C ILE A 77 -13.71 3.15 -1.98
N LEU A 78 -14.38 2.72 -0.91
CA LEU A 78 -15.83 2.87 -0.79
C LEU A 78 -16.24 4.34 -0.78
N ILE A 79 -15.54 5.21 -0.04
CA ILE A 79 -15.78 6.66 -0.06
C ILE A 79 -15.63 7.19 -1.49
N LYS A 80 -14.55 6.82 -2.19
CA LYS A 80 -14.35 7.19 -3.60
C LYS A 80 -15.46 6.66 -4.51
N MET A 81 -15.93 5.42 -4.28
CA MET A 81 -17.04 4.82 -5.03
C MET A 81 -18.35 5.58 -4.86
N PHE A 82 -18.62 6.10 -3.65
CA PHE A 82 -19.81 6.93 -3.39
C PHE A 82 -19.73 8.30 -4.05
N GLN A 83 -18.53 8.85 -4.27
CA GLN A 83 -18.34 10.19 -4.82
C GLN A 83 -18.17 10.16 -6.35
N GLU A 84 -17.37 9.23 -6.86
CA GLU A 84 -16.97 9.12 -8.27
C GLU A 84 -16.99 7.65 -8.69
N LYS A 85 -18.19 7.09 -8.78
CA LYS A 85 -18.42 5.66 -9.04
C LYS A 85 -17.67 5.13 -10.26
N GLU A 86 -17.89 5.74 -11.43
CA GLU A 86 -17.33 5.24 -12.69
C GLU A 86 -15.80 5.34 -12.72
N LEU A 87 -15.24 6.45 -12.24
CA LEU A 87 -13.80 6.62 -12.15
C LEU A 87 -13.17 5.64 -11.15
N THR A 88 -13.86 5.35 -10.05
CA THR A 88 -13.41 4.35 -9.07
C THR A 88 -13.47 2.93 -9.62
N ARG A 89 -14.48 2.58 -10.43
CA ARG A 89 -14.54 1.27 -11.13
C ARG A 89 -13.37 1.12 -12.10
N GLN A 90 -13.07 2.16 -12.88
CA GLN A 90 -11.90 2.16 -13.77
C GLN A 90 -10.58 2.05 -13.00
N PHE A 91 -10.50 2.65 -11.81
CA PHE A 91 -9.34 2.50 -10.93
C PHE A 91 -9.19 1.06 -10.42
N LEU A 92 -10.30 0.42 -10.05
CA LEU A 92 -10.30 -1.01 -9.67
C LEU A 92 -9.89 -1.91 -10.83
N ASP A 93 -10.30 -1.60 -12.07
CA ASP A 93 -9.86 -2.31 -13.26
C ASP A 93 -8.34 -2.21 -13.46
N GLU A 94 -7.77 -1.02 -13.24
CA GLU A 94 -6.32 -0.84 -13.32
C GLU A 94 -5.58 -1.66 -12.25
N LEU A 95 -6.13 -1.72 -11.03
CA LEU A 95 -5.60 -2.58 -9.97
C LEU A 95 -5.70 -4.07 -10.33
N MET A 96 -6.75 -4.50 -11.01
CA MET A 96 -6.87 -5.89 -11.47
C MET A 96 -5.79 -6.23 -12.51
N LYS A 97 -5.46 -5.32 -13.44
CA LYS A 97 -4.33 -5.53 -14.37
C LYS A 97 -3.00 -5.61 -13.63
N ILE A 98 -2.80 -4.75 -12.63
CA ILE A 98 -1.59 -4.79 -11.80
C ILE A 98 -1.50 -6.15 -11.08
N TRP A 99 -2.61 -6.63 -10.51
CA TRP A 99 -2.66 -7.95 -9.89
C TRP A 99 -2.16 -9.04 -10.85
N GLU A 100 -2.63 -9.06 -12.09
CA GLU A 100 -2.22 -10.04 -13.11
C GLU A 100 -0.73 -9.94 -13.44
N SER A 101 -0.17 -8.72 -13.48
CA SER A 101 1.24 -8.48 -13.81
C SER A 101 2.24 -8.76 -12.67
N VAL A 102 1.79 -8.74 -11.42
CA VAL A 102 2.67 -8.90 -10.25
C VAL A 102 3.00 -10.38 -10.04
N HIS A 103 4.27 -10.67 -9.74
CA HIS A 103 4.77 -12.02 -9.46
C HIS A 103 5.22 -12.14 -8.00
N PRO A 104 5.24 -13.35 -7.42
CA PRO A 104 5.86 -13.61 -6.12
C PRO A 104 7.33 -13.15 -6.10
N LEU A 105 7.77 -12.57 -4.99
CA LEU A 105 9.16 -12.15 -4.81
C LEU A 105 10.06 -13.34 -4.43
N THR A 106 11.27 -13.34 -4.96
CA THR A 106 12.41 -14.06 -4.39
C THR A 106 13.02 -13.26 -3.22
N GLU A 107 13.86 -13.92 -2.41
CA GLU A 107 14.55 -13.23 -1.31
C GLU A 107 15.50 -12.13 -1.81
N GLU A 108 16.16 -12.34 -2.95
CA GLU A 108 17.05 -11.35 -3.57
C GLU A 108 16.27 -10.13 -4.07
N GLU A 109 15.16 -10.35 -4.77
CA GLU A 109 14.28 -9.25 -5.22
C GLU A 109 13.71 -8.47 -4.04
N ARG A 110 13.33 -9.16 -2.96
CA ARG A 110 12.86 -8.55 -1.71
C ARG A 110 13.94 -7.63 -1.12
N ASP A 111 15.18 -8.08 -1.04
CA ASP A 111 16.31 -7.32 -0.48
C ASP A 111 16.70 -6.11 -1.34
N LYS A 112 16.40 -6.14 -2.64
CA LYS A 112 16.65 -5.05 -3.60
C LYS A 112 15.42 -4.19 -3.90
N LEU A 113 14.26 -4.49 -3.33
CA LEU A 113 13.00 -3.84 -3.67
C LEU A 113 13.05 -2.34 -3.40
N ASN A 114 12.93 -1.54 -4.46
CA ASN A 114 12.96 -0.08 -4.42
C ASN A 114 11.55 0.50 -4.57
N LEU A 115 11.11 1.28 -3.57
CA LEU A 115 9.77 1.87 -3.59
C LEU A 115 9.61 3.04 -4.58
N GLU A 116 10.70 3.71 -4.97
CA GLU A 116 10.66 4.76 -5.99
C GLU A 116 10.36 4.18 -7.37
N GLU A 117 11.06 3.09 -7.71
CA GLU A 117 10.80 2.33 -8.94
C GLU A 117 9.39 1.74 -8.92
N LEU A 118 8.94 1.22 -7.77
CA LEU A 118 7.61 0.66 -7.64
C LEU A 118 6.50 1.71 -7.80
N LEU A 119 6.76 2.95 -7.37
CA LEU A 119 5.85 4.10 -7.48
C LEU A 119 5.95 4.83 -8.82
N ASN A 120 6.91 4.49 -9.70
CA ASN A 120 7.08 5.10 -11.01
C ASN A 120 6.00 4.64 -12.01
N TYR A 121 4.75 4.97 -11.69
CA TYR A 121 3.60 4.84 -12.56
C TYR A 121 3.69 5.87 -13.68
N ASP A 122 3.19 5.49 -14.85
CA ASP A 122 3.11 6.40 -15.98
C ASP A 122 2.25 7.63 -15.65
N LYS A 123 2.62 8.77 -16.23
CA LYS A 123 1.96 10.05 -15.94
C LYS A 123 0.50 10.06 -16.35
N GLU A 124 0.13 9.28 -17.37
CA GLU A 124 -1.23 9.21 -17.90
C GLU A 124 -2.17 8.56 -16.88
N THR A 125 -1.79 7.41 -16.33
CA THR A 125 -2.51 6.72 -15.24
C THR A 125 -2.69 7.64 -14.03
N LEU A 126 -1.62 8.32 -13.61
CA LEU A 126 -1.67 9.21 -12.45
C LEU A 126 -2.60 10.41 -12.67
N GLU A 127 -2.59 11.02 -13.86
CA GLU A 127 -3.45 12.15 -14.18
C GLU A 127 -4.91 11.69 -14.34
N ARG A 128 -5.15 10.55 -15.01
CA ARG A 128 -6.49 9.96 -15.21
C ARG A 128 -7.24 9.79 -13.88
N PHE A 129 -6.55 9.29 -12.85
CA PHE A 129 -7.17 9.02 -11.56
C PHE A 129 -7.02 10.14 -10.54
N LYS A 130 -6.34 11.24 -10.87
CA LYS A 130 -6.01 12.33 -9.95
C LYS A 130 -7.22 12.85 -9.15
N LYS A 131 -8.38 13.00 -9.79
CA LYS A 131 -9.64 13.44 -9.18
C LYS A 131 -10.04 12.59 -7.96
N LEU A 132 -9.75 11.28 -7.97
CA LEU A 132 -10.03 10.42 -6.81
C LEU A 132 -9.27 10.85 -5.55
N SER A 133 -8.14 11.55 -5.71
CA SER A 133 -7.34 12.05 -4.57
C SER A 133 -8.05 13.16 -3.76
N GLU A 134 -9.17 13.69 -4.25
CA GLU A 134 -10.00 14.69 -3.56
C GLU A 134 -10.93 14.05 -2.51
N TYR A 135 -11.16 12.74 -2.58
CA TYR A 135 -12.09 12.02 -1.72
C TYR A 135 -11.37 11.04 -0.80
N GLY A 136 -11.87 10.88 0.42
CA GLY A 136 -11.26 9.97 1.41
C GLY A 136 -9.97 10.53 2.03
N GLU A 137 -9.20 9.64 2.64
CA GLU A 137 -7.95 9.96 3.33
C GLU A 137 -6.74 9.81 2.41
N TYR A 138 -6.75 8.81 1.53
CA TYR A 138 -5.60 8.42 0.74
C TYR A 138 -5.65 9.01 -0.68
N ASN A 139 -4.53 9.58 -1.11
CA ASN A 139 -4.39 9.98 -2.51
C ASN A 139 -4.11 8.75 -3.40
N VAL A 140 -4.29 8.90 -4.71
CA VAL A 140 -4.14 7.79 -5.66
C VAL A 140 -2.73 7.19 -5.66
N LYS A 141 -1.68 8.02 -5.58
CA LYS A 141 -0.29 7.53 -5.50
C LYS A 141 -0.08 6.58 -4.32
N PHE A 142 -0.60 6.95 -3.14
CA PHE A 142 -0.52 6.11 -1.95
C PHE A 142 -1.34 4.83 -2.11
N LEU A 143 -2.56 4.92 -2.64
CA LEU A 143 -3.43 3.75 -2.86
C LEU A 143 -2.83 2.75 -3.84
N LEU A 144 -2.26 3.23 -4.95
CA LEU A 144 -1.59 2.40 -5.95
C LEU A 144 -0.39 1.67 -5.35
N LEU A 145 0.50 2.41 -4.70
CA LEU A 145 1.69 1.83 -4.07
C LEU A 145 1.31 0.81 -2.98
N LEU A 146 0.36 1.18 -2.12
CA LEU A 146 -0.09 0.30 -1.06
C LEU A 146 -0.76 -0.96 -1.62
N ALA A 147 -1.60 -0.82 -2.65
CA ALA A 147 -2.23 -1.96 -3.32
C ALA A 147 -1.15 -2.89 -3.90
N LYS A 148 -0.23 -2.38 -4.72
CA LYS A 148 0.84 -3.19 -5.33
C LYS A 148 1.69 -3.93 -4.29
N LEU A 149 2.01 -3.28 -3.17
CA LEU A 149 2.72 -3.93 -2.06
C LEU A 149 1.89 -5.02 -1.37
N LEU A 150 0.60 -4.82 -1.17
CA LEU A 150 -0.29 -5.85 -0.62
C LEU A 150 -0.42 -7.04 -1.58
N MET A 151 -0.47 -6.80 -2.89
CA MET A 151 -0.47 -7.85 -3.91
C MET A 151 0.83 -8.65 -3.90
N LEU A 152 1.98 -7.97 -3.87
CA LEU A 152 3.31 -8.60 -3.77
C LEU A 152 3.39 -9.45 -2.50
N GLN A 153 2.99 -8.90 -1.35
CA GLN A 153 2.99 -9.62 -0.09
C GLN A 153 2.08 -10.85 -0.13
N GLU A 154 0.88 -10.73 -0.71
CA GLU A 154 -0.05 -11.85 -0.80
C GLU A 154 0.48 -12.95 -1.71
N LYS A 155 0.85 -12.63 -2.95
CA LYS A 155 1.38 -13.62 -3.91
C LYS A 155 2.67 -14.30 -3.43
N THR A 156 3.52 -13.57 -2.71
CA THR A 156 4.77 -14.12 -2.17
C THR A 156 4.53 -15.12 -1.03
N ASN A 157 3.57 -14.84 -0.14
CA ASN A 157 3.37 -15.66 1.05
C ASN A 157 2.24 -16.67 0.93
N TYR A 158 1.35 -16.49 -0.03
CA TYR A 158 0.16 -17.30 -0.26
C TYR A 158 -0.03 -17.45 -1.78
N PRO A 159 0.68 -18.38 -2.45
CA PRO A 159 0.56 -18.58 -3.90
C PRO A 159 -0.88 -18.87 -4.34
N GLU A 160 -1.62 -19.65 -3.55
CA GLU A 160 -3.07 -19.93 -3.74
C GLU A 160 -3.98 -18.82 -3.19
N GLY A 161 -3.38 -17.71 -2.74
CA GLY A 161 -4.06 -16.65 -2.02
C GLY A 161 -4.62 -15.57 -2.94
N GLU A 162 -5.94 -15.46 -2.98
CA GLU A 162 -6.64 -14.44 -3.78
C GLU A 162 -7.48 -13.45 -2.94
N LEU A 163 -7.10 -13.17 -1.70
CA LEU A 163 -7.89 -12.29 -0.81
C LEU A 163 -8.03 -10.89 -1.39
N PHE A 164 -6.91 -10.28 -1.80
CA PHE A 164 -6.94 -8.93 -2.34
C PHE A 164 -7.64 -8.88 -3.70
N GLN A 165 -7.40 -9.86 -4.59
CA GLN A 165 -8.13 -9.96 -5.85
C GLN A 165 -9.64 -10.12 -5.64
N LYS A 166 -10.05 -10.99 -4.72
CA LYS A 166 -11.45 -11.16 -4.34
C LYS A 166 -12.03 -9.84 -3.82
N LEU A 167 -11.31 -9.13 -2.97
CA LEU A 167 -11.74 -7.82 -2.46
C LEU A 167 -11.93 -6.79 -3.60
N LEU A 168 -11.01 -6.72 -4.56
CA LEU A 168 -11.14 -5.84 -5.73
C LEU A 168 -12.40 -6.16 -6.55
N ARG A 169 -12.64 -7.45 -6.81
CA ARG A 169 -13.83 -7.92 -7.54
C ARG A 169 -15.12 -7.54 -6.83
N LYS A 170 -15.22 -7.81 -5.52
CA LYS A 170 -16.39 -7.45 -4.71
C LYS A 170 -16.71 -5.96 -4.74
N LEU A 171 -15.68 -5.12 -4.60
CA LEU A 171 -15.81 -3.66 -4.67
C LEU A 171 -16.32 -3.21 -6.05
N LYS A 172 -15.81 -3.80 -7.12
CA LYS A 172 -16.20 -3.46 -8.50
C LYS A 172 -17.63 -3.91 -8.82
N GLU A 173 -17.99 -5.12 -8.42
CA GLU A 173 -19.33 -5.69 -8.63
C GLU A 173 -20.40 -4.96 -7.82
N GLY A 174 -19.98 -4.26 -6.76
CA GLY A 174 -20.91 -3.54 -5.88
C GLY A 174 -21.66 -4.51 -4.96
N GLU A 175 -20.97 -5.56 -4.47
CA GLU A 175 -21.51 -6.42 -3.43
C GLU A 175 -21.91 -5.60 -2.18
N ASP A 176 -22.73 -6.19 -1.31
CA ASP A 176 -23.17 -5.52 -0.11
C ASP A 176 -21.99 -5.14 0.82
N LEU A 177 -22.17 -4.03 1.54
CA LEU A 177 -21.12 -3.46 2.38
C LEU A 177 -20.63 -4.46 3.44
N PHE A 178 -21.51 -5.28 4.01
CA PHE A 178 -21.13 -6.24 5.04
C PHE A 178 -20.20 -7.32 4.46
N SER A 179 -20.53 -7.88 3.29
CA SER A 179 -19.69 -8.84 2.56
C SER A 179 -18.31 -8.27 2.22
N ILE A 180 -18.25 -7.00 1.78
CA ILE A 180 -17.00 -6.31 1.46
C ILE A 180 -16.13 -6.13 2.72
N LEU A 181 -16.71 -5.59 3.80
CA LEU A 181 -15.95 -5.33 5.04
C LEU A 181 -15.54 -6.63 5.74
N GLN A 182 -16.37 -7.67 5.68
CA GLN A 182 -16.00 -9.00 6.16
C GLN A 182 -14.77 -9.50 5.42
N THR A 183 -14.77 -9.43 4.09
CA THR A 183 -13.61 -9.82 3.26
C THR A 183 -12.36 -9.01 3.63
N ALA A 184 -12.48 -7.69 3.82
CA ALA A 184 -11.38 -6.81 4.19
C ALA A 184 -10.86 -6.99 5.63
N THR A 185 -11.59 -7.70 6.49
CA THR A 185 -11.19 -8.00 7.87
C THR A 185 -10.75 -9.45 8.07
N LEU A 186 -10.90 -10.31 7.04
CA LEU A 186 -10.36 -11.66 7.06
C LEU A 186 -8.85 -11.61 7.29
N LYS A 187 -8.44 -11.92 8.51
CA LYS A 187 -7.12 -12.49 8.74
C LYS A 187 -7.26 -13.92 8.28
N LYS A 188 -6.59 -14.31 7.19
CA LYS A 188 -6.47 -15.74 6.87
C LYS A 188 -5.97 -16.44 8.14
N ILE A 189 -6.85 -17.27 8.71
CA ILE A 189 -6.57 -18.14 9.84
C ILE A 189 -5.44 -19.05 9.34
N LYS A 190 -4.46 -19.27 10.23
CA LYS A 190 -3.25 -20.05 10.00
C LYS A 190 -3.50 -21.34 9.24
#